data_AF-A0ABD1TM18-F1
#
_entry.id   AF-A0ABD1TM18-F1
#
_cell.length_a   1.000
_cell.length_b   1.000
_cell.length_c   1.000
_cell.angle_alpha   90.00
_cell.angle_beta   90.00
_cell.angle_gamma   90.00
#
_symmetry.space_group_name_H-M   'P 1'
#
loop_
_entity.id
_entity.type
_entity.pdbx_description
1 polymer ?
#
loop_
_entity_poly.entity_id
_entity_poly.type
_entity_poly.pdbx_seq_one_letter_code
_entity_poly.pdbx_strand_id
1 'polypeptide(L)'
;MELEAIREVIRKFPAFAYYSLDGKIKPVVEFLLDLGVPKSDIPTILTKRPQLCGISLTGNLIPTMAFIEDLGVDKRQWAKVIYHFPPLLTYSRQKLKATVDFLY
;
A
#
# COMPACT_ATOMS: atom_id res chain seq x y z
N MET A 1 -6.57 -8.78 -12.54
CA MET A 1 -7.42 -7.58 -12.58
C MET A 1 -8.17 -7.62 -13.89
N GLU A 2 -9.48 -7.40 -13.87
CA GLU A 2 -10.27 -7.30 -15.09
C GLU A 2 -9.91 -6.02 -15.87
N LEU A 3 -10.10 -6.04 -17.19
CA LEU A 3 -9.77 -4.91 -18.07
C LEU A 3 -10.46 -3.61 -17.63
N GLU A 4 -11.71 -3.69 -17.18
CA GLU A 4 -12.47 -2.52 -16.75
C GLU A 4 -11.88 -1.88 -15.48
N ALA A 5 -11.42 -2.69 -14.53
CA ALA A 5 -10.72 -2.19 -13.34
C ALA A 5 -9.40 -1.50 -13.70
N ILE A 6 -8.67 -2.03 -14.69
CA ILE A 6 -7.44 -1.40 -15.19
C ILE A 6 -7.76 -0.04 -15.84
N ARG A 7 -8.81 0.04 -16.67
CA ARG A 7 -9.27 1.30 -17.27
C ARG A 7 -9.67 2.33 -16.22
N GLU A 8 -10.40 1.90 -15.19
CA GLU A 8 -10.78 2.76 -14.08
C GLU A 8 -9.55 3.32 -13.35
N VAL A 9 -8.55 2.48 -13.07
CA VAL A 9 -7.30 2.89 -12.46
C VAL A 9 -6.57 3.91 -13.30
N ILE A 10 -6.40 3.66 -14.60
CA ILE A 10 -5.69 4.58 -15.51
C ILE A 10 -6.45 5.92 -15.60
N ARG A 11 -7.78 5.90 -15.62
CA ARG A 11 -8.60 7.13 -15.64
C ARG A 11 -8.42 7.97 -14.36
N LYS A 12 -8.42 7.32 -13.19
CA LYS A 12 -8.26 7.99 -11.89
C LYS A 12 -6.81 8.37 -11.57
N PHE A 13 -5.86 7.60 -12.09
CA PHE A 13 -4.44 7.75 -11.82
C PHE A 13 -3.62 7.37 -13.07
N PRO A 14 -3.49 8.29 -14.05
CA PRO A 14 -2.83 8.01 -15.33
C PRO A 14 -1.38 7.55 -15.20
N ALA A 15 -0.68 7.98 -14.14
CA ALA A 15 0.68 7.55 -13.84
C ALA A 15 0.83 6.03 -13.69
N PHE A 16 -0.24 5.30 -13.34
CA PHE A 16 -0.22 3.84 -13.24
C PHE A 16 0.20 3.18 -14.56
N ALA A 17 -0.21 3.75 -15.70
CA ALA A 17 0.13 3.21 -17.02
C ALA A 17 1.65 3.27 -17.33
N TYR A 18 2.39 4.12 -16.62
CA TYR A 18 3.84 4.30 -16.79
C TYR A 18 4.66 3.48 -15.78
N TYR A 19 4.01 2.78 -14.84
CA TYR A 19 4.73 1.97 -13.86
C TYR A 19 5.27 0.70 -14.50
N SER A 20 6.56 0.43 -14.27
CA SER A 20 7.19 -0.79 -14.77
C SER A 20 6.59 -2.02 -14.08
N LEU A 21 6.26 -3.03 -14.88
CA LEU A 21 5.72 -4.28 -14.36
C LEU A 21 6.70 -4.91 -13.36
N ASP A 22 7.95 -5.09 -13.78
CA ASP A 22 8.97 -5.78 -12.97
C ASP A 22 9.56 -4.91 -11.86
N GLY A 23 9.64 -3.59 -12.05
CA GLY A 23 10.28 -2.69 -11.09
C GLY A 23 9.34 -2.06 -10.06
N LYS A 24 8.03 -2.03 -10.33
CA LYS A 24 7.06 -1.32 -9.49
C LYS A 24 5.85 -2.18 -9.13
N ILE A 25 5.21 -2.81 -10.10
CA ILE A 25 3.95 -3.53 -9.87
C ILE A 25 4.19 -4.88 -9.20
N LYS A 26 5.03 -5.75 -9.78
CA LYS A 26 5.32 -7.08 -9.22
C LYS A 26 5.86 -7.03 -7.78
N PRO A 27 6.85 -6.17 -7.44
CA PRO A 27 7.36 -6.11 -6.07
C PRO A 27 6.28 -5.76 -5.05
N VAL A 28 5.35 -4.85 -5.39
CA VAL A 28 4.24 -4.50 -4.48
C VAL A 28 3.22 -5.63 -4.38
N VAL A 29 2.94 -6.34 -5.48
CA VAL A 29 2.05 -7.52 -5.45
C VAL A 29 2.64 -8.63 -4.58
N GLU A 30 3.93 -8.94 -4.74
CA GLU A 30 4.65 -9.94 -3.94
C GLU A 30 4.65 -9.54 -2.46
N PHE A 31 4.97 -8.28 -2.16
CA PHE A 31 4.90 -7.75 -0.80
C PHE A 31 3.52 -7.91 -0.16
N LEU A 32 2.44 -7.62 -0.89
CA LEU A 32 1.08 -7.80 -0.36
C LEU A 32 0.76 -9.28 -0.10
N LEU A 33 1.22 -10.19 -0.97
CA LEU A 33 1.07 -11.63 -0.75
C LEU A 33 1.82 -12.10 0.49
N ASP A 34 3.05 -11.61 0.71
CA ASP A 34 3.87 -11.94 1.88
C ASP A 34 3.23 -11.44 3.19
N LEU A 35 2.47 -10.34 3.13
CA LEU A 35 1.66 -9.86 4.25
C LEU A 35 0.39 -10.68 4.50
N GLY A 36 0.12 -11.70 3.69
CA GLY A 36 -1.05 -12.57 3.80
C GLY A 36 -2.31 -12.00 3.13
N VAL A 37 -2.18 -11.01 2.24
CA VAL A 37 -3.32 -10.53 1.45
C VAL A 37 -3.73 -11.61 0.45
N PRO A 38 -5.02 -12.01 0.40
CA PRO A 38 -5.50 -12.94 -0.61
C PRO A 38 -5.26 -12.39 -2.02
N LYS A 39 -4.80 -13.25 -2.94
CA LYS A 39 -4.56 -12.87 -4.34
C LYS A 39 -5.81 -12.25 -5.02
N SER A 40 -7.00 -12.69 -4.60
CA SER A 40 -8.30 -12.15 -5.05
C SER A 40 -8.50 -10.68 -4.68
N ASP A 41 -7.88 -10.21 -3.61
CA ASP A 41 -8.13 -8.90 -3.01
C ASP A 41 -7.14 -7.84 -3.51
N ILE A 42 -6.00 -8.27 -4.07
CA ILE A 42 -4.97 -7.40 -4.64
C ILE A 42 -5.54 -6.47 -5.73
N PRO A 43 -6.33 -6.95 -6.71
CA PRO A 43 -7.05 -6.08 -7.64
C PRO A 43 -7.79 -4.92 -6.97
N THR A 44 -8.55 -5.22 -5.92
CA THR A 44 -9.35 -4.22 -5.20
C THR A 44 -8.47 -3.19 -4.49
N ILE A 45 -7.37 -3.64 -3.86
CA ILE A 45 -6.40 -2.75 -3.20
C ILE A 45 -5.75 -1.81 -4.22
N LEU A 46 -5.26 -2.35 -5.34
CA LEU A 46 -4.60 -1.56 -6.39
C LEU A 46 -5.58 -0.65 -7.12
N THR A 47 -6.85 -1.03 -7.26
CA THR A 47 -7.88 -0.14 -7.80
C THR A 47 -8.19 1.02 -6.87
N LYS A 48 -8.25 0.78 -5.55
CA LYS A 48 -8.46 1.84 -4.55
C LYS A 48 -7.26 2.77 -4.41
N ARG A 49 -6.04 2.24 -4.51
CA ARG A 49 -4.81 3.02 -4.27
C ARG A 49 -3.66 2.58 -5.18
N PRO A 50 -3.69 2.94 -6.47
CA PRO A 50 -2.64 2.58 -7.42
C PRO A 50 -1.29 3.26 -7.10
N GLN A 51 -1.28 4.33 -6.32
CA GLN A 51 -0.07 5.00 -5.84
C GLN A 51 0.85 4.07 -5.03
N LEU A 52 0.33 2.99 -4.44
CA LEU A 52 1.14 2.03 -3.68
C LEU A 52 2.30 1.49 -4.54
N CYS A 53 2.06 1.22 -5.82
CA CYS A 53 3.09 0.76 -6.76
C CYS A 53 4.20 1.79 -7.02
N GLY A 54 3.96 3.08 -6.75
CA GLY A 54 4.95 4.14 -6.93
C GLY A 54 5.86 4.33 -5.71
N ILE A 55 5.45 3.86 -4.54
CA ILE A 55 6.11 4.13 -3.27
C ILE A 55 7.24 3.13 -3.02
N SER A 56 8.34 3.61 -2.43
CA SER A 56 9.45 2.75 -2.05
C SER A 56 9.05 1.79 -0.93
N LEU A 57 9.19 0.48 -1.18
CA LEU A 57 8.96 -0.55 -0.18
C LEU A 57 9.93 -0.39 1.00
N THR A 58 11.22 -0.37 0.72
CA THR A 58 12.29 -0.29 1.73
C THR A 58 12.48 1.11 2.29
N GLY A 59 12.20 2.15 1.50
CA GLY A 59 12.38 3.54 1.90
C GLY A 59 11.15 4.16 2.57
N ASN A 60 9.97 3.56 2.46
CA ASN A 60 8.75 4.12 3.05
C ASN A 60 7.79 3.07 3.62
N LEU A 61 7.30 2.12 2.83
CA LEU A 61 6.21 1.21 3.27
C LEU A 61 6.62 0.40 4.50
N ILE A 62 7.76 -0.30 4.44
CA ILE A 62 8.26 -1.15 5.53
C ILE A 62 8.63 -0.31 6.76
N PRO A 63 9.40 0.80 6.67
CA PRO A 63 9.68 1.65 7.82
C PRO A 63 8.43 2.27 8.48
N THR A 64 7.40 2.58 7.68
CA THR A 64 6.13 3.12 8.17
C THR A 64 5.34 2.04 8.93
N MET A 65 5.33 0.80 8.41
CA MET A 65 4.73 -0.33 9.11
C MET A 65 5.44 -0.64 10.42
N ALA A 66 6.77 -0.71 10.43
CA ALA A 66 7.55 -0.93 11.64
C ALA A 66 7.26 0.13 12.71
N PHE A 67 7.18 1.41 12.31
CA PHE A 67 6.79 2.48 13.24
C PHE A 67 5.39 2.28 13.83
N ILE A 68 4.42 1.81 13.05
CA ILE A 68 3.06 1.55 13.53
C ILE A 68 3.04 0.30 14.44
N GLU A 69 3.87 -0.70 14.16
CA GLU A 69 4.06 -1.86 15.04
C GLU A 69 4.65 -1.46 16.40
N ASP A 70 5.61 -0.52 16.42
CA ASP A 70 6.18 0.05 17.66
C ASP A 70 5.12 0.78 18.51
N LEU A 71 4.03 1.25 17.89
CA LEU A 71 2.87 1.84 18.57
C LEU A 71 1.88 0.78 19.10
N GLY A 72 2.18 -0.51 18.92
CA GLY A 72 1.40 -1.63 19.45
C GLY A 72 0.45 -2.30 18.46
N VAL A 73 0.52 -1.99 17.16
CA VAL A 73 -0.28 -2.70 16.15
C VAL A 73 0.32 -4.08 15.85
N ASP A 74 -0.52 -5.12 15.90
CA ASP A 74 -0.09 -6.48 15.58
C ASP A 74 0.18 -6.65 14.07
N LYS A 75 1.38 -7.10 13.72
CA LYS A 75 1.80 -7.43 12.36
C LYS A 75 0.84 -8.35 11.61
N ARG A 76 0.10 -9.22 12.32
CA ARG A 76 -0.89 -10.13 11.72
C ARG A 76 -2.11 -9.40 11.14
N GLN A 77 -2.31 -8.14 11.51
CA GLN A 77 -3.44 -7.34 11.05
C GLN A 77 -3.17 -6.62 9.72
N TRP A 78 -1.94 -6.62 9.20
CA TRP A 78 -1.59 -5.83 8.03
C TRP A 78 -2.41 -6.14 6.79
N ALA A 79 -2.70 -7.41 6.51
CA ALA A 79 -3.58 -7.76 5.39
C ALA A 79 -4.95 -7.08 5.50
N LYS A 80 -5.55 -7.12 6.70
CA LYS A 80 -6.85 -6.49 6.99
C LYS A 80 -6.76 -4.98 6.91
N VAL A 81 -5.73 -4.38 7.52
CA VAL A 81 -5.51 -2.93 7.53
C VAL A 81 -5.36 -2.39 6.12
N ILE A 82 -4.53 -3.02 5.29
CA ILE A 82 -4.28 -2.58 3.91
C ILE A 82 -5.52 -2.79 3.04
N TYR A 83 -6.27 -3.86 3.24
CA TYR A 83 -7.51 -4.09 2.47
C TYR A 83 -8.56 -2.99 2.73
N HIS A 84 -8.75 -2.62 4.00
CA HIS A 84 -9.75 -1.63 4.39
C HIS A 84 -9.26 -0.20 4.19
N PHE A 85 -7.98 0.08 4.44
CA PHE A 85 -7.41 1.42 4.34
C PHE A 85 -6.02 1.44 3.67
N PRO A 86 -5.94 1.13 2.35
CA PRO A 86 -4.67 1.19 1.61
C PRO A 86 -3.89 2.52 1.70
N PRO A 87 -4.55 3.71 1.80
CA PRO A 87 -3.82 4.98 1.90
C PRO A 87 -2.89 5.10 3.11
N LEU A 88 -3.09 4.32 4.18
CA LEU A 88 -2.29 4.39 5.40
C LEU A 88 -0.79 4.33 5.13
N LEU A 89 -0.38 3.42 4.25
CA LEU A 89 1.03 3.22 3.93
C LEU A 89 1.55 4.23 2.89
N THR A 90 0.68 5.11 2.39
CA THR A 90 1.09 6.22 1.52
C THR A 90 1.52 7.47 2.29
N TYR A 91 1.33 7.50 3.60
CA TYR A 91 1.89 8.53 4.46
C TYR A 91 3.36 8.24 4.76
N SER A 92 4.13 9.30 5.04
CA SER A 92 5.50 9.14 5.53
C SER A 92 5.47 8.86 7.03
N ARG A 93 6.50 8.15 7.51
CA ARG A 93 6.76 7.99 8.95
C ARG A 93 6.71 9.32 9.70
N GLN A 94 7.30 10.38 9.14
CA GLN A 94 7.29 11.71 9.75
C GLN A 94 5.87 12.26 9.95
N LYS A 95 4.99 12.07 8.96
CA LYS A 95 3.61 12.53 9.04
C LYS A 95 2.85 11.80 10.15
N LEU A 96 3.01 10.49 10.25
CA LEU A 96 2.39 9.70 11.31
C LEU A 96 2.94 10.06 12.68
N LYS A 97 4.27 10.20 12.81
CA LYS A 97 4.91 10.61 14.06
C LYS A 97 4.35 11.93 14.57
N ALA A 98 4.25 12.94 13.70
CA ALA A 98 3.68 14.24 14.08
C ALA A 98 2.22 14.13 14.57
N THR A 99 1.42 13.21 14.01
CA THR A 99 0.05 12.96 14.49
C THR A 99 0.05 12.27 15.85
N VAL A 100 0.93 11.29 16.08
CA VAL A 100 1.04 10.61 17.37
C VAL A 100 1.50 11.58 18.46
N ASP A 101 2.56 12.35 18.19
CA ASP A 101 3.12 13.36 19.10
C ASP A 101 2.11 14.45 19.47
N PHE A 102 1.11 14.70 18.62
CA PHE A 102 0.04 15.67 18.89
C PHE A 102 -1.06 15.10 19.80
N LEU A 103 -1.29 13.78 19.74
CA LEU A 103 -2.38 13.12 20.47
C LEU A 103 -1.98 12.58 21.84
N TYR A 104 -0.68 12.32 22.06
CA TYR A 104 -0.08 11.95 23.34
C TYR A 104 0.51 13.16 24.06
#